data_AF-A0A3N2NDS0-F1
#
_entry.id   AF-A0A3N2NDS0-F1
#
_cell.length_a   1.000
_cell.length_b   1.000
_cell.length_c   1.000
_cell.angle_alpha   90.00
_cell.angle_beta   90.00
_cell.angle_gamma   90.00
#
_symmetry.space_group_name_H-M   'P 1'
#
loop_
_entity.id
_entity.type
_entity.pdbx_description
1 polymer ?
#
loop_
_entity_poly.entity_id
_entity_poly.type
_entity_poly.pdbx_seq_one_letter_code
_entity_poly.pdbx_strand_id
1 'polypeptide(L)'
;MLAAMAVSCGGSDGVSRHVRDRKAYALGQEHGERAVGLRDNEAALQDALLDVRARITNIHDRLGAQASADYERGFTDYIKANDDSLARVLF
;
A
#
# COMPACT_ATOMS: atom_id res chain seq x y z
N MET A 1 -6.37 37.95 14.53
CA MET A 1 -6.83 37.26 13.31
C MET A 1 -5.82 36.18 12.98
N LEU A 2 -6.09 34.92 13.35
CA LEU A 2 -5.24 33.79 12.98
C LEU A 2 -5.63 33.33 11.57
N ALA A 3 -4.69 33.45 10.62
CA ALA A 3 -4.83 32.86 9.29
C ALA A 3 -4.52 31.36 9.41
N ALA A 4 -5.55 30.52 9.22
CA ALA A 4 -5.37 29.09 9.07
C ALA A 4 -4.76 28.82 7.68
N MET A 5 -3.54 28.31 7.66
CA MET A 5 -2.90 27.82 6.45
C MET A 5 -3.55 26.49 6.05
N ALA A 6 -4.42 26.54 5.04
CA ALA A 6 -4.90 25.34 4.37
C ALA A 6 -3.75 24.76 3.54
N VAL A 7 -3.10 23.72 4.06
CA VAL A 7 -2.17 22.90 3.28
C VAL A 7 -3.02 22.09 2.29
N SER A 8 -3.01 22.54 1.03
CA SER A 8 -3.58 21.82 -0.09
C SER A 8 -2.57 20.79 -0.55
N CYS A 9 -2.65 19.55 -0.04
CA CYS A 9 -1.95 18.41 -0.62
C CYS A 9 -2.74 17.89 -1.82
N GLY A 10 -2.74 18.67 -2.91
CA GLY A 10 -3.29 18.30 -4.20
C GLY A 10 -2.20 17.71 -5.11
N GLY A 11 -1.73 16.50 -4.80
CA GLY A 11 -0.90 15.69 -5.69
C GLY A 11 -1.65 14.39 -5.99
N SER A 12 -2.60 14.44 -6.92
CA SER A 12 -3.34 13.26 -7.38
C SER A 12 -2.68 12.69 -8.62
N ASP A 13 -1.46 12.17 -8.46
CA ASP A 13 -0.88 11.31 -9.49
C ASP A 13 -1.47 9.90 -9.32
N GLY A 14 -2.46 9.59 -10.17
CA GLY A 14 -2.73 8.21 -10.59
C GLY A 14 -3.42 7.26 -9.61
N VAL A 15 -4.16 7.71 -8.60
CA VAL A 15 -4.95 6.77 -7.78
C VAL A 15 -6.08 6.19 -8.63
N SER A 16 -6.12 4.87 -8.77
CA SER A 16 -7.18 4.15 -9.47
C SER A 16 -8.56 4.62 -9.01
N ARG A 17 -9.46 4.94 -9.96
CA ARG A 17 -10.87 5.33 -9.69
C ARG A 17 -11.66 4.31 -8.85
N HIS A 18 -11.10 3.11 -8.69
CA HIS A 18 -11.68 2.02 -7.92
C HIS A 18 -11.28 2.06 -6.43
N VAL A 19 -10.40 2.97 -6.01
CA VAL A 19 -10.00 3.16 -4.60
C VAL A 19 -11.06 3.96 -3.87
N ARG A 20 -11.63 3.38 -2.81
CA ARG A 20 -12.67 3.99 -1.98
C ARG A 20 -12.13 4.38 -0.60
N ASP A 21 -11.32 3.52 0.01
CA ASP A 21 -10.59 3.83 1.24
C ASP A 21 -9.16 4.25 0.93
N ARG A 22 -8.95 5.58 0.85
CA ARG A 22 -7.64 6.16 0.54
C ARG A 22 -6.61 5.94 1.64
N LYS A 23 -7.03 5.78 2.90
CA LYS A 23 -6.11 5.55 4.02
C LYS A 23 -5.59 4.12 3.98
N ALA A 24 -6.48 3.16 3.75
CA ALA A 24 -6.09 1.77 3.56
C ALA A 24 -5.14 1.62 2.36
N TYR A 25 -5.47 2.26 1.23
CA TYR A 25 -4.61 2.31 0.06
C TYR A 25 -3.21 2.88 0.34
N ALA A 26 -3.13 4.06 0.97
CA ALA A 26 -1.85 4.69 1.30
C ALA A 26 -1.00 3.82 2.24
N LEU A 27 -1.62 3.15 3.22
CA LEU A 27 -0.93 2.19 4.09
C LEU A 27 -0.39 0.98 3.32
N GLY A 28 -1.14 0.51 2.31
CA GLY A 28 -0.67 -0.51 1.39
C GLY A 28 0.59 -0.06 0.65
N GLN A 29 0.60 1.17 0.13
CA GLN A 29 1.77 1.75 -0.55
C GLN A 29 3.00 1.84 0.35
N GLU A 30 2.84 2.29 1.60
CA GLU A 30 3.94 2.35 2.58
C GLU A 30 4.58 0.97 2.81
N HIS A 31 3.76 -0.08 2.91
CA HIS A 31 4.29 -1.43 3.04
C HIS A 31 4.88 -1.98 1.72
N GLY A 32 4.39 -1.52 0.57
CA GLY A 32 4.98 -1.80 -0.74
C GLY A 32 6.37 -1.20 -0.86
N GLU A 33 6.56 0.05 -0.43
CA GLU A 33 7.85 0.72 -0.34
C GLU A 33 8.84 -0.06 0.54
N ARG A 34 8.38 -0.48 1.72
CA ARG A 34 9.19 -1.31 2.61
C ARG A 34 9.61 -2.62 1.94
N ALA A 35 8.71 -3.31 1.25
CA ALA A 35 9.00 -4.56 0.56
C ALA A 35 10.06 -4.36 -0.55
N VAL A 36 9.92 -3.32 -1.38
CA VAL A 36 10.91 -2.97 -2.41
C VAL A 36 12.27 -2.65 -1.79
N GLY A 37 12.30 -2.00 -0.63
CA GLY A 37 13.53 -1.72 0.12
C GLY A 37 14.22 -2.96 0.71
N LEU A 38 13.48 -4.08 0.86
CA LEU A 38 13.97 -5.34 1.39
C LEU A 38 14.29 -6.38 0.30
N ARG A 39 14.13 -6.04 -0.99
CA ARG A 39 14.20 -7.01 -2.10
C ARG A 39 15.49 -7.84 -2.16
N ASP A 40 16.61 -7.28 -1.72
CA ASP A 40 17.93 -7.94 -1.75
C ASP A 40 18.19 -8.77 -0.48
N ASN A 41 17.24 -8.81 0.47
CA ASN A 41 17.26 -9.63 1.68
C ASN A 41 16.03 -10.53 1.72
N GLU A 42 16.16 -11.73 1.17
CA GLU A 42 15.04 -12.67 0.98
C GLU A 42 14.30 -13.00 2.29
N ALA A 43 15.02 -13.26 3.38
CA ALA A 43 14.39 -13.60 4.65
C ALA A 43 13.54 -12.44 5.18
N ALA A 44 14.08 -11.21 5.16
CA ALA A 44 13.35 -10.03 5.60
C ALA A 44 12.16 -9.70 4.67
N LEU A 45 12.32 -9.92 3.36
CA LEU A 45 11.23 -9.76 2.40
C LEU A 45 10.10 -10.78 2.67
N GLN A 46 10.44 -12.05 2.89
CA GLN A 46 9.44 -13.09 3.19
C GLN A 46 8.67 -12.76 4.48
N ASP A 47 9.36 -12.33 5.53
CA ASP A 47 8.71 -11.90 6.78
C ASP A 47 7.77 -10.71 6.54
N ALA A 48 8.21 -9.71 5.78
CA ALA A 48 7.37 -8.54 5.44
C ALA A 48 6.12 -8.94 4.65
N LEU A 49 6.22 -9.89 3.72
CA LEU A 49 5.09 -10.38 2.93
C LEU A 49 4.08 -11.16 3.78
N LEU A 50 4.56 -11.97 4.73
CA LEU A 50 3.68 -12.65 5.70
C LEU A 50 2.92 -11.64 6.57
N ASP A 51 3.59 -10.59 7.01
CA ASP A 51 3.00 -9.48 7.77
C ASP A 51 1.92 -8.74 6.97
N VAL A 52 2.17 -8.49 5.68
CA VAL A 52 1.19 -7.88 4.75
C VAL A 52 -0.04 -8.77 4.63
N ARG A 53 0.13 -10.08 4.50
CA ARG A 53 -0.98 -11.03 4.41
C ARG A 53 -1.81 -11.07 5.69
N ALA A 54 -1.16 -11.09 6.86
CA ALA A 54 -1.85 -11.01 8.14
C ALA A 54 -2.63 -9.69 8.28
N ARG A 55 -2.08 -8.58 7.79
CA ARG A 55 -2.78 -7.28 7.79
C ARG A 55 -3.99 -7.27 6.87
N ILE A 56 -3.92 -7.87 5.68
CA ILE A 56 -5.07 -8.00 4.77
C ILE A 56 -6.24 -8.65 5.53
N THR A 57 -6.00 -9.80 6.18
CA THR A 57 -7.03 -10.47 6.99
C THR A 57 -7.53 -9.60 8.14
N ASN A 58 -6.64 -8.97 8.90
CA ASN A 58 -7.05 -8.11 10.03
C ASN A 58 -7.85 -6.88 9.60
N ILE A 59 -7.50 -6.25 8.47
CA ILE A 59 -8.23 -5.12 7.90
C ILE A 59 -9.60 -5.61 7.42
N HIS A 60 -9.65 -6.74 6.71
CA HIS A 60 -10.90 -7.34 6.27
C HIS A 60 -11.86 -7.56 7.44
N ASP A 61 -11.40 -8.17 8.52
CA ASP A 61 -12.25 -8.55 9.65
C ASP A 61 -12.71 -7.34 10.48
N ARG A 62 -11.91 -6.27 10.53
CA ARG A 62 -12.20 -5.10 11.38
C ARG A 62 -12.85 -3.94 10.64
N LEU A 63 -12.46 -3.72 9.39
CA LEU A 63 -12.83 -2.54 8.59
C LEU A 63 -13.65 -2.92 7.34
N GLY A 64 -13.66 -4.21 6.98
CA GLY A 64 -14.44 -4.76 5.88
C GLY A 64 -13.66 -4.96 4.59
N ALA A 65 -14.28 -5.70 3.67
CA ALA A 65 -13.68 -6.13 2.41
C ALA A 65 -13.18 -4.98 1.52
N GLN A 66 -13.87 -3.84 1.51
CA GLN A 66 -13.46 -2.69 0.69
C GLN A 66 -12.12 -2.10 1.17
N ALA A 67 -11.95 -1.89 2.48
CA ALA A 67 -10.71 -1.37 3.03
C ALA A 67 -9.55 -2.35 2.81
N SER A 68 -9.81 -3.65 2.97
CA SER A 68 -8.83 -4.71 2.69
C SER A 68 -8.38 -4.71 1.23
N ALA A 69 -9.33 -4.62 0.30
CA ALA A 69 -9.04 -4.62 -1.14
C ALA A 69 -8.26 -3.36 -1.56
N ASP A 70 -8.58 -2.19 -0.98
CA ASP A 70 -7.87 -0.97 -1.27
C ASP A 70 -6.44 -0.97 -0.68
N TYR A 71 -6.25 -1.56 0.50
CA TYR A 71 -4.92 -1.82 1.06
C TYR A 71 -4.07 -2.74 0.17
N GLU A 72 -4.61 -3.89 -0.23
CA GLU A 72 -3.91 -4.83 -1.12
C GLU A 72 -3.59 -4.19 -2.48
N ARG A 73 -4.50 -3.38 -3.01
CA ARG A 73 -4.25 -2.61 -4.24
C ARG A 73 -3.10 -1.63 -4.06
N GLY A 74 -3.08 -0.84 -2.99
CA GLY A 74 -2.00 0.12 -2.74
C GLY A 74 -0.63 -0.55 -2.66
N PHE A 75 -0.57 -1.70 -1.98
CA PHE A 75 0.63 -2.53 -1.91
C PHE A 75 1.10 -3.02 -3.28
N THR A 76 0.18 -3.61 -4.04
CA THR A 76 0.45 -4.18 -5.37
C THR A 76 0.86 -3.10 -6.38
N ASP A 77 0.12 -2.00 -6.42
CA ASP A 77 0.36 -0.90 -7.35
C ASP A 77 1.73 -0.26 -7.10
N TYR A 78 2.14 -0.12 -5.82
CA TYR A 78 3.47 0.40 -5.50
C TYR A 78 4.58 -0.52 -6.01
N ILE A 79 4.49 -1.83 -5.78
CA ILE A 79 5.51 -2.78 -6.24
C ILE A 79 5.59 -2.78 -7.77
N LYS A 80 4.44 -2.83 -8.46
CA LYS A 80 4.39 -2.78 -9.94
C LYS A 80 4.98 -1.50 -10.51
N ALA A 81 4.88 -0.38 -9.81
CA ALA A 81 5.41 0.90 -10.28
C ALA A 81 6.91 1.07 -10.02
N ASN A 82 7.49 0.35 -9.06
CA ASN A 82 8.85 0.63 -8.56
C ASN A 82 9.82 -0.55 -8.68
N ASP A 83 9.36 -1.78 -8.91
CA ASP A 83 10.22 -2.95 -9.09
C ASP A 83 9.56 -4.03 -9.96
N ASP A 84 9.82 -3.95 -11.28
CA ASP A 84 9.34 -4.92 -12.27
C ASP A 84 9.77 -6.37 -11.99
N SER A 85 10.97 -6.55 -11.40
CA SER A 85 11.50 -7.89 -11.14
C SER A 85 10.76 -8.52 -9.97
N LEU A 86 10.62 -7.79 -8.87
CA LEU A 86 9.85 -8.23 -7.72
C LEU A 86 8.37 -8.42 -8.08
N ALA A 87 7.79 -7.50 -8.87
CA ALA A 87 6.40 -7.59 -9.31
C ALA A 87 6.11 -8.91 -10.05
N ARG A 88 7.01 -9.34 -10.95
CA ARG A 88 6.88 -10.59 -11.72
C ARG A 88 6.97 -11.85 -10.86
N VAL A 89 7.62 -11.77 -9.71
CA VAL A 89 7.76 -12.91 -8.79
C VAL A 89 6.51 -13.04 -7.92
N LEU A 90 5.89 -11.92 -7.54
CA LEU A 90 4.80 -11.88 -6.57
C LEU A 90 3.40 -11.96 -7.19
N PHE A 91 3.21 -11.55 -8.46
CA PHE A 91 1.90 -11.41 -9.11
C PHE A 91 1.89 -11.96 -10.54
#